data_AF-A0A820GSN3-F1
#
_entry.id   AF-A0A820GSN3-F1
#
_cell.length_a   1.000
_cell.length_b   1.000
_cell.length_c   1.000
_cell.angle_alpha   90.00
_cell.angle_beta   90.00
_cell.angle_gamma   90.00
#
_symmetry.space_group_name_H-M   'P 1'
#
loop_
_entity.id
_entity.type
_entity.pdbx_description
1 polymer ?
#
loop_
_entity_poly.entity_id
_entity_poly.type
_entity_poly.pdbx_seq_one_letter_code
_entity_poly.pdbx_strand_id
1 'polypeptide(L)'
;TMINTDAFSSSLIIPNNSIISIDIEYSTNPSSITLQLNAFNHIKINRLRFFNINNFNGRPIFDTSCFSENLQINELIFEQSDITGFSNIIQKPANIKNLYILNCPTFTQITNNSLPSFIVTTELLEISKTGLKFINVHTFQARSLILRELIIRNNINLKKFSSNIVDGILNNLDKLDLSNNSINIFEQDFDWSPYSYIKHLIFKQQQFDLLLKTNILKSLKYLTTIDFSEGFIIENNESLIYDYIPNMFNLISLNISYTNLTENMIINLLEHLSNSTNQTIKISLLGYQLNDDKFCSYFTIFQKSSNLFQFELDETHE
;
A
#
# COMPACT_ATOMS: atom_id res chain seq x y z
N THR A 1 -29.19 -2.60 -16.15
CA THR A 1 -29.63 -1.29 -16.68
C THR A 1 -28.79 -0.98 -17.88
N MET A 2 -29.37 -0.86 -19.08
CA MET A 2 -28.59 -0.55 -20.29
C MET A 2 -28.53 0.98 -20.42
N ILE A 3 -27.34 1.57 -20.32
CA ILE A 3 -27.17 2.96 -20.76
C ILE A 3 -27.05 2.88 -22.28
N ASN A 4 -28.17 3.02 -22.98
CA ASN A 4 -28.13 3.08 -24.44
C ASN A 4 -27.64 4.46 -24.87
N THR A 5 -26.37 4.53 -25.25
CA THR A 5 -25.72 5.74 -25.76
C THR A 5 -26.02 6.01 -27.24
N ASP A 6 -26.91 5.25 -27.88
CA ASP A 6 -27.45 5.58 -29.20
C ASP A 6 -28.09 6.98 -29.26
N ALA A 7 -28.45 7.58 -28.12
CA ALA A 7 -28.86 8.98 -28.04
C ALA A 7 -27.73 9.99 -28.39
N PHE A 8 -26.47 9.59 -28.25
CA PHE A 8 -25.30 10.40 -28.65
C PHE A 8 -24.90 10.17 -30.12
N SER A 9 -25.42 9.15 -30.79
CA SER A 9 -24.83 8.59 -32.01
C SER A 9 -25.12 9.34 -33.31
N SER A 10 -25.98 10.37 -33.31
CA SER A 10 -26.30 11.12 -34.54
C SER A 10 -25.96 12.61 -34.51
N SER A 11 -25.60 13.19 -33.36
CA SER A 11 -25.41 14.66 -33.25
C SER A 11 -24.17 15.10 -32.45
N LEU A 12 -23.48 14.21 -31.74
CA LEU A 12 -22.21 14.53 -31.09
C LEU A 12 -21.03 14.05 -31.97
N ILE A 13 -20.47 14.95 -32.79
CA ILE A 13 -19.16 14.73 -33.43
C ILE A 13 -18.10 15.04 -32.38
N ILE A 14 -17.66 14.02 -31.65
CA ILE A 14 -16.55 14.15 -30.71
C ILE A 14 -15.25 13.85 -31.48
N PRO A 15 -14.26 14.76 -31.53
CA PRO A 15 -12.97 14.50 -32.16
C PRO A 15 -12.31 13.22 -31.64
N ASN A 16 -11.62 12.47 -32.49
CA ASN A 16 -10.97 11.19 -32.15
C ASN A 16 -9.96 11.27 -30.98
N ASN A 17 -9.49 12.47 -30.63
CA ASN A 17 -8.54 12.70 -29.53
C ASN A 17 -9.22 13.19 -28.24
N SER A 18 -10.55 13.24 -28.22
CA SER A 18 -11.28 13.75 -27.07
C SER A 18 -11.26 12.73 -25.94
N ILE A 19 -10.97 13.21 -24.74
CA ILE A 19 -11.00 12.40 -23.53
C ILE A 19 -12.39 12.58 -22.93
N ILE A 20 -13.20 11.52 -22.95
CA ILE A 20 -14.45 11.50 -22.20
C ILE A 20 -14.12 10.99 -20.82
N SER A 21 -14.29 11.89 -19.84
CA SER A 21 -14.24 11.55 -18.43
C SER A 21 -15.62 11.18 -17.93
N ILE A 22 -15.72 10.01 -17.30
CA ILE A 22 -16.97 9.49 -16.73
C ILE A 22 -16.67 9.03 -15.30
N ASP A 23 -17.53 9.42 -14.38
CA ASP A 23 -17.64 8.83 -13.05
C ASP A 23 -18.88 7.92 -13.04
N ILE A 24 -18.67 6.65 -12.73
CA ILE A 24 -19.73 5.64 -12.70
C ILE A 24 -19.79 5.05 -11.29
N GLU A 25 -20.95 5.14 -10.65
CA GLU A 25 -21.20 4.53 -9.34
C GLU A 25 -22.40 3.59 -9.40
N TYR A 26 -22.25 2.40 -8.83
CA TYR A 26 -23.31 1.40 -8.69
C TYR A 26 -23.61 1.15 -7.22
N SER A 27 -24.86 1.38 -6.81
CA SER A 27 -25.29 1.26 -5.41
C SER A 27 -26.28 0.10 -5.15
N THR A 28 -26.55 -0.76 -6.13
CA THR A 28 -27.43 -1.95 -6.04
C THR A 28 -27.08 -2.98 -7.12
N ASN A 29 -27.25 -4.29 -6.87
CA ASN A 29 -26.96 -5.41 -7.79
C ASN A 29 -27.40 -5.13 -9.24
N PRO A 30 -26.49 -4.69 -10.14
CA PRO A 30 -26.87 -4.38 -11.50
C PRO A 30 -27.04 -5.68 -12.28
N SER A 31 -28.08 -5.74 -13.12
CA SER A 31 -28.41 -6.92 -13.93
C SER A 31 -27.45 -7.18 -15.12
N SER A 32 -26.22 -6.65 -15.07
CA SER A 32 -25.28 -6.33 -16.17
C SER A 32 -25.50 -4.95 -16.79
N ILE A 33 -24.39 -4.29 -17.12
CA ILE A 33 -24.35 -2.98 -17.78
C ILE A 33 -23.36 -3.06 -18.93
N THR A 34 -23.88 -2.84 -20.12
CA THR A 34 -23.13 -2.76 -21.37
C THR A 34 -23.17 -1.31 -21.82
N LEU A 35 -22.01 -0.71 -22.05
CA LEU A 35 -21.90 0.61 -22.66
C LEU A 35 -21.65 0.42 -24.16
N GLN A 36 -22.66 0.53 -25.02
CA GLN A 36 -22.46 0.39 -26.47
C GLN A 36 -21.93 1.72 -27.06
N LEU A 37 -20.60 1.87 -27.07
CA LEU A 37 -19.94 3.08 -27.53
C LEU A 37 -19.08 2.82 -28.78
N ASN A 38 -19.74 2.73 -29.94
CA ASN A 38 -19.06 2.61 -31.23
C ASN A 38 -18.39 3.92 -31.71
N ALA A 39 -18.46 5.01 -30.93
CA ALA A 39 -18.09 6.36 -31.36
C ALA A 39 -16.77 6.90 -30.80
N PHE A 40 -16.11 6.22 -29.86
CA PHE A 40 -14.95 6.78 -29.15
C PHE A 40 -13.72 5.89 -29.26
N ASN A 41 -12.64 6.44 -29.83
CA ASN A 41 -11.39 5.73 -29.98
C ASN A 41 -10.58 5.69 -28.69
N HIS A 42 -10.71 6.68 -27.79
CA HIS A 42 -9.99 6.76 -26.51
C HIS A 42 -10.96 7.18 -25.41
N ILE A 43 -11.17 6.30 -24.42
CA ILE A 43 -12.05 6.58 -23.29
C ILE A 43 -11.24 6.50 -22.02
N LYS A 44 -11.43 7.51 -21.17
CA LYS A 44 -10.80 7.58 -19.85
C LYS A 44 -11.88 7.65 -18.78
N ILE A 45 -12.15 6.54 -18.13
CA ILE A 45 -13.01 6.54 -16.95
C ILE A 45 -12.17 7.09 -15.79
N ASN A 46 -12.57 8.22 -15.22
CA ASN A 46 -11.87 8.78 -14.06
C ASN A 46 -12.09 7.89 -12.84
N ARG A 47 -13.32 7.41 -12.65
CA ARG A 47 -13.66 6.55 -11.52
C ARG A 47 -14.79 5.59 -11.88
N LEU A 48 -14.53 4.30 -11.67
CA LEU A 48 -15.52 3.23 -11.75
C LEU A 48 -15.66 2.63 -10.35
N ARG A 49 -16.78 2.92 -9.67
CA ARG A 49 -17.03 2.51 -8.28
C ARG A 49 -18.20 1.53 -8.20
N PHE A 50 -17.94 0.40 -7.55
CA PHE A 50 -18.93 -0.58 -7.15
C PHE A 50 -19.13 -0.48 -5.65
N PHE A 51 -20.31 -0.04 -5.23
CA PHE A 51 -20.63 0.25 -3.85
C PHE A 51 -21.81 -0.61 -3.37
N ASN A 52 -21.66 -1.28 -2.23
CA ASN A 52 -22.75 -2.05 -1.60
C ASN A 52 -23.38 -3.11 -2.52
N ILE A 53 -22.54 -3.81 -3.30
CA ILE A 53 -22.98 -4.86 -4.23
C ILE A 53 -22.89 -6.22 -3.55
N ASN A 54 -23.99 -6.96 -3.53
CA ASN A 54 -24.08 -8.29 -2.92
C ASN A 54 -23.82 -9.38 -3.95
N ASN A 55 -23.06 -10.42 -3.60
CA ASN A 55 -22.71 -11.55 -4.48
C ASN A 55 -22.03 -11.11 -5.80
N PHE A 56 -20.98 -10.31 -5.70
CA PHE A 56 -20.31 -9.71 -6.87
C PHE A 56 -19.82 -10.73 -7.90
N ASN A 57 -19.36 -11.89 -7.43
CA ASN A 57 -18.75 -12.94 -8.24
C ASN A 57 -19.74 -13.73 -9.13
N GLY A 58 -21.05 -13.44 -9.04
CA GLY A 58 -22.07 -14.21 -9.74
C GLY A 58 -22.27 -13.88 -11.22
N ARG A 59 -21.82 -12.71 -11.72
CA ARG A 59 -22.05 -12.24 -13.11
C ARG A 59 -20.98 -11.24 -13.56
N PRO A 60 -20.66 -11.15 -14.87
CA PRO A 60 -19.89 -10.04 -15.39
C PRO A 60 -20.68 -8.74 -15.23
N ILE A 61 -20.14 -7.79 -14.47
CA ILE A 61 -20.84 -6.56 -14.11
C ILE A 61 -20.52 -5.43 -15.09
N PHE A 62 -19.29 -5.37 -15.61
CA PHE A 62 -18.88 -4.34 -16.56
C PHE A 62 -18.32 -4.98 -17.83
N ASP A 63 -19.16 -5.03 -18.86
CA ASP A 63 -18.74 -5.50 -20.17
C ASP A 63 -17.99 -4.39 -20.90
N THR A 64 -16.66 -4.56 -21.02
CA THR A 64 -15.76 -3.65 -21.73
C THR A 64 -15.48 -4.07 -23.16
N SER A 65 -16.16 -5.11 -23.68
CA SER A 65 -15.93 -5.63 -25.04
C SER A 65 -16.10 -4.57 -26.13
N CYS A 66 -16.95 -3.58 -25.86
CA CYS A 66 -17.23 -2.39 -26.65
C CYS A 66 -16.10 -1.35 -26.72
N PHE A 67 -15.13 -1.38 -25.79
CA PHE A 67 -14.18 -0.27 -25.62
C PHE A 67 -12.80 -0.44 -26.28
N SER A 68 -12.59 -1.55 -27.00
CA SER A 68 -11.28 -1.90 -27.60
C SER A 68 -10.11 -1.83 -26.60
N GLU A 69 -8.86 -1.92 -27.04
CA GLU A 69 -7.65 -1.82 -26.18
C GLU A 69 -7.41 -0.41 -25.62
N ASN A 70 -8.27 0.55 -25.99
CA ASN A 70 -8.09 1.98 -25.71
C ASN A 70 -8.90 2.48 -24.50
N LEU A 71 -9.35 1.58 -23.62
CA LEU A 71 -9.98 1.95 -22.35
C LEU A 71 -8.94 2.14 -21.25
N GLN A 72 -8.89 3.36 -20.72
CA GLN A 72 -8.17 3.65 -19.48
C GLN A 72 -9.18 3.85 -18.35
N ILE A 73 -8.92 3.22 -17.21
CA ILE A 73 -9.63 3.47 -15.95
C ILE A 73 -8.61 4.00 -14.96
N ASN A 74 -8.77 5.24 -14.51
CA ASN A 74 -7.88 5.82 -13.51
C ASN A 74 -8.09 5.13 -12.15
N GLU A 75 -9.33 5.03 -11.70
CA GLU A 75 -9.68 4.42 -10.42
C GLU A 75 -10.76 3.37 -10.61
N LEU A 76 -10.45 2.13 -10.26
CA LEU A 76 -11.43 1.06 -10.11
C LEU A 76 -11.58 0.77 -8.61
N ILE A 77 -12.79 0.97 -8.09
CA ILE A 77 -13.07 0.90 -6.66
C ILE A 77 -14.16 -0.15 -6.41
N PHE A 78 -13.87 -1.12 -5.55
CA PHE A 78 -14.86 -2.00 -4.93
C PHE A 78 -14.97 -1.59 -3.47
N GLU A 79 -16.17 -1.22 -3.05
CA GLU A 79 -16.39 -0.71 -1.71
C GLU A 79 -17.65 -1.31 -1.08
N GLN A 80 -17.55 -1.72 0.20
CA GLN A 80 -18.68 -2.28 0.96
C GLN A 80 -19.39 -3.41 0.22
N SER A 81 -18.67 -4.15 -0.63
CA SER A 81 -19.25 -5.13 -1.55
C SER A 81 -18.82 -6.55 -1.20
N ASP A 82 -19.71 -7.50 -1.45
CA ASP A 82 -19.48 -8.92 -1.25
C ASP A 82 -18.72 -9.51 -2.46
N ILE A 83 -17.42 -9.21 -2.54
CA ILE A 83 -16.50 -9.79 -3.52
C ILE A 83 -15.74 -10.97 -2.89
N THR A 84 -15.61 -12.09 -3.61
CA THR A 84 -14.80 -13.25 -3.18
C THR A 84 -13.60 -13.51 -4.10
N GLY A 85 -13.43 -12.67 -5.14
CA GLY A 85 -12.41 -12.76 -6.19
C GLY A 85 -12.82 -11.92 -7.41
N PHE A 86 -11.98 -11.83 -8.44
CA PHE A 86 -12.23 -10.94 -9.59
C PHE A 86 -12.63 -11.65 -10.89
N SER A 87 -13.02 -12.93 -10.83
CA SER A 87 -13.39 -13.69 -12.03
C SER A 87 -14.55 -13.00 -12.75
N ASN A 88 -14.34 -12.64 -14.02
CA ASN A 88 -15.32 -12.07 -14.96
C ASN A 88 -15.79 -10.63 -14.69
N ILE A 89 -15.16 -9.85 -13.82
CA ILE A 89 -15.63 -8.48 -13.52
C ILE A 89 -15.51 -7.54 -14.74
N ILE A 90 -14.39 -7.65 -15.46
CA ILE A 90 -14.09 -6.90 -16.68
C ILE A 90 -13.73 -7.93 -17.76
N GLN A 91 -14.49 -7.97 -18.86
CA GLN A 91 -14.39 -9.02 -19.88
C GLN A 91 -13.16 -8.91 -20.82
N LYS A 92 -12.62 -7.70 -21.01
CA LYS A 92 -11.38 -7.44 -21.78
C LYS A 92 -10.39 -6.59 -20.97
N PRO A 93 -9.07 -6.75 -21.20
CA PRO A 93 -8.08 -5.98 -20.48
C PRO A 93 -8.32 -4.48 -20.68
N ALA A 94 -8.52 -3.77 -19.56
CA ALA A 94 -8.50 -2.33 -19.50
C ALA A 94 -7.19 -1.91 -18.83
N ASN A 95 -6.65 -0.75 -19.20
CA ASN A 95 -5.52 -0.18 -18.49
C ASN A 95 -6.04 0.46 -17.20
N ILE A 96 -5.84 -0.20 -16.06
CA ILE A 96 -6.37 0.26 -14.76
C ILE A 96 -5.21 0.79 -13.94
N LYS A 97 -5.18 2.11 -13.74
CA LYS A 97 -4.09 2.78 -13.03
C LYS A 97 -4.11 2.46 -11.53
N ASN A 98 -5.26 2.67 -10.88
CA ASN A 98 -5.43 2.45 -9.45
C ASN A 98 -6.59 1.47 -9.19
N LEU A 99 -6.34 0.47 -8.35
CA LEU A 99 -7.32 -0.51 -7.91
C LEU A 99 -7.49 -0.45 -6.40
N TYR A 100 -8.73 -0.29 -5.94
CA TYR A 100 -9.09 -0.20 -4.54
C TYR A 100 -10.11 -1.28 -4.18
N ILE A 101 -9.84 -2.02 -3.10
CA ILE A 101 -10.75 -2.95 -2.45
C ILE A 101 -10.95 -2.49 -1.01
N LEU A 102 -12.09 -1.90 -0.71
CA LEU A 102 -12.34 -1.17 0.53
C LEU A 102 -13.56 -1.73 1.26
N ASN A 103 -13.46 -2.00 2.55
CA ASN A 103 -14.60 -2.42 3.37
C ASN A 103 -15.33 -3.68 2.80
N CYS A 104 -14.61 -4.61 2.16
CA CYS A 104 -15.19 -5.82 1.56
C CYS A 104 -14.98 -7.03 2.48
N PRO A 105 -15.89 -7.34 3.43
CA PRO A 105 -15.67 -8.35 4.46
C PRO A 105 -15.57 -9.79 3.91
N THR A 106 -16.13 -10.07 2.74
CA THR A 106 -16.06 -11.39 2.10
C THR A 106 -14.77 -11.61 1.31
N PHE A 107 -13.97 -10.56 1.08
CA PHE A 107 -12.70 -10.67 0.36
C PHE A 107 -11.64 -11.23 1.31
N THR A 108 -11.55 -12.57 1.38
CA THR A 108 -10.80 -13.27 2.43
C THR A 108 -9.42 -13.79 1.99
N GLN A 109 -9.15 -13.79 0.68
CA GLN A 109 -7.91 -14.33 0.12
C GLN A 109 -7.50 -13.58 -1.14
N ILE A 110 -6.18 -13.47 -1.35
CA ILE A 110 -5.61 -13.11 -2.65
C ILE A 110 -4.87 -14.33 -3.17
N THR A 111 -5.26 -14.80 -4.34
CA THR A 111 -4.62 -15.86 -5.12
C THR A 111 -4.36 -15.37 -6.54
N ASN A 112 -3.47 -16.06 -7.28
CA ASN A 112 -3.22 -15.79 -8.70
C ASN A 112 -4.51 -15.80 -9.54
N ASN A 113 -5.46 -16.66 -9.18
CA ASN A 113 -6.75 -16.77 -9.86
C ASN A 113 -7.78 -15.77 -9.35
N SER A 114 -7.55 -15.18 -8.17
CA SER A 114 -8.40 -14.12 -7.66
C SER A 114 -8.03 -12.78 -8.28
N LEU A 115 -6.77 -12.53 -8.63
CA LEU A 115 -6.38 -11.26 -9.22
C LEU A 115 -6.84 -11.19 -10.69
N PRO A 116 -7.38 -10.05 -11.11
CA PRO A 116 -7.80 -9.87 -12.49
C PRO A 116 -6.59 -9.70 -13.42
N SER A 117 -6.71 -10.12 -14.68
CA SER A 117 -5.63 -10.02 -15.66
C SER A 117 -5.13 -8.59 -15.90
N PHE A 118 -5.96 -7.57 -15.66
CA PHE A 118 -5.57 -6.17 -15.78
C PHE A 118 -4.62 -5.67 -14.69
N ILE A 119 -4.34 -6.47 -13.64
CA ILE A 119 -3.42 -6.11 -12.55
C ILE A 119 -2.03 -5.74 -13.05
N VAL A 120 -1.62 -6.29 -14.20
CA VAL A 120 -0.33 -5.99 -14.87
C VAL A 120 -0.15 -4.50 -15.17
N THR A 121 -1.25 -3.76 -15.38
CA THR A 121 -1.25 -2.33 -15.69
C THR A 121 -1.51 -1.43 -14.49
N THR A 122 -1.65 -2.01 -13.29
CA THR A 122 -1.96 -1.29 -12.07
C THR A 122 -0.71 -0.73 -11.42
N GLU A 123 -0.71 0.59 -11.24
CA GLU A 123 0.34 1.34 -10.53
C GLU A 123 0.09 1.34 -9.01
N LEU A 124 -1.17 1.40 -8.57
CA LEU A 124 -1.53 1.36 -7.15
C LEU A 124 -2.56 0.27 -6.88
N LEU A 125 -2.25 -0.63 -5.95
CA LEU A 125 -3.20 -1.59 -5.38
C LEU A 125 -3.41 -1.29 -3.90
N GLU A 126 -4.64 -0.97 -3.53
CA GLU A 126 -5.06 -0.85 -2.13
C GLU A 126 -6.10 -1.90 -1.75
N ILE A 127 -5.84 -2.60 -0.66
CA ILE A 127 -6.74 -3.58 -0.05
C ILE A 127 -6.90 -3.22 1.43
N SER A 128 -8.07 -2.70 1.79
CA SER A 128 -8.30 -2.20 3.14
C SER A 128 -9.64 -2.57 3.75
N LYS A 129 -9.62 -2.85 5.06
CA LYS A 129 -10.82 -3.18 5.87
C LYS A 129 -11.60 -4.35 5.27
N THR A 130 -10.89 -5.38 4.81
CA THR A 130 -11.50 -6.57 4.22
C THR A 130 -11.46 -7.76 5.18
N GLY A 131 -12.04 -8.89 4.77
CA GLY A 131 -11.90 -10.16 5.47
C GLY A 131 -10.57 -10.87 5.26
N LEU A 132 -9.59 -10.24 4.62
CA LEU A 132 -8.35 -10.87 4.15
C LEU A 132 -7.61 -11.60 5.28
N LYS A 133 -7.37 -12.90 5.07
CA LYS A 133 -6.68 -13.81 6.00
C LYS A 133 -5.30 -14.22 5.50
N PHE A 134 -5.15 -14.40 4.18
CA PHE A 134 -3.91 -14.85 3.57
C PHE A 134 -3.75 -14.35 2.14
N ILE A 135 -2.49 -14.25 1.73
CA ILE A 135 -2.05 -13.92 0.37
C ILE A 135 -1.27 -15.14 -0.13
N ASN A 136 -1.64 -15.68 -1.29
CA ASN A 136 -1.03 -16.89 -1.83
C ASN A 136 0.39 -16.60 -2.30
N VAL A 137 1.23 -17.63 -2.33
CA VAL A 137 2.54 -17.56 -2.98
C VAL A 137 2.36 -17.33 -4.48
N HIS A 138 3.31 -16.61 -5.08
CA HIS A 138 3.38 -16.22 -6.48
C HIS A 138 2.16 -15.43 -6.98
N THR A 139 1.44 -14.76 -6.07
CA THR A 139 0.30 -13.88 -6.37
C THR A 139 0.64 -12.83 -7.42
N PHE A 140 1.81 -12.20 -7.31
CA PHE A 140 2.24 -11.11 -8.16
C PHE A 140 3.36 -11.57 -9.11
N GLN A 141 3.13 -11.52 -10.42
CA GLN A 141 4.17 -11.80 -11.42
C GLN A 141 4.92 -10.51 -11.76
N ALA A 142 6.09 -10.29 -11.18
CA ALA A 142 6.75 -8.99 -11.20
C ALA A 142 7.13 -8.49 -12.60
N ARG A 143 7.50 -9.40 -13.51
CA ARG A 143 7.96 -9.04 -14.88
C ARG A 143 6.91 -8.31 -15.72
N SER A 144 5.63 -8.45 -15.38
CA SER A 144 4.52 -7.81 -16.08
C SER A 144 3.90 -6.65 -15.29
N LEU A 145 4.30 -6.44 -14.04
CA LEU A 145 3.67 -5.47 -13.15
C LEU A 145 4.37 -4.11 -13.20
N ILE A 146 3.60 -3.06 -13.45
CA ILE A 146 4.04 -1.66 -13.27
C ILE A 146 3.76 -1.11 -11.86
N LEU A 147 3.40 -1.99 -10.92
CA LEU A 147 2.99 -1.66 -9.56
C LEU A 147 4.05 -0.80 -8.83
N ARG A 148 3.64 0.41 -8.44
CA ARG A 148 4.42 1.39 -7.68
C ARG A 148 4.06 1.42 -6.20
N GLU A 149 2.79 1.20 -5.88
CA GLU A 149 2.31 1.21 -4.51
C GLU A 149 1.50 -0.05 -4.21
N LEU A 150 1.94 -0.79 -3.18
CA LEU A 150 1.19 -1.90 -2.61
C LEU A 150 0.75 -1.52 -1.20
N ILE A 151 -0.56 -1.33 -1.03
CA ILE A 151 -1.18 -0.92 0.22
C ILE A 151 -2.11 -2.04 0.69
N ILE A 152 -1.75 -2.71 1.78
CA ILE A 152 -2.58 -3.72 2.42
C ILE A 152 -2.73 -3.29 3.86
N ARG A 153 -3.85 -2.69 4.24
CA ARG A 153 -3.98 -2.04 5.56
C ARG A 153 -5.32 -2.24 6.22
N ASN A 154 -5.40 -2.16 7.54
CA ASN A 154 -6.65 -2.38 8.29
C ASN A 154 -7.28 -3.77 8.06
N ASN A 155 -6.50 -4.80 7.68
CA ASN A 155 -7.00 -6.17 7.51
C ASN A 155 -6.66 -6.97 8.77
N ILE A 156 -7.50 -6.84 9.80
CA ILE A 156 -7.28 -7.40 11.15
C ILE A 156 -7.15 -8.94 11.18
N ASN A 157 -7.56 -9.63 10.11
CA ASN A 157 -7.48 -11.07 10.01
C ASN A 157 -6.19 -11.56 9.31
N LEU A 158 -5.41 -10.66 8.71
CA LEU A 158 -4.17 -10.99 8.02
C LEU A 158 -3.06 -11.16 9.06
N LYS A 159 -2.70 -12.42 9.33
CA LYS A 159 -1.69 -12.79 10.35
C LYS A 159 -0.30 -13.05 9.79
N LYS A 160 -0.20 -13.36 8.50
CA LYS A 160 1.05 -13.71 7.83
C LYS A 160 1.22 -12.88 6.57
N PHE A 161 2.43 -12.35 6.39
CA PHE A 161 2.92 -11.83 5.12
C PHE A 161 4.08 -12.73 4.68
N SER A 162 4.18 -13.08 3.39
CA SER A 162 5.22 -14.00 2.85
C SER A 162 6.04 -13.27 1.79
N SER A 163 7.34 -13.57 1.71
CA SER A 163 8.22 -13.06 0.67
C SER A 163 7.81 -13.59 -0.70
N ASN A 164 7.35 -14.84 -0.71
CA ASN A 164 7.05 -15.59 -1.91
C ASN A 164 5.75 -15.15 -2.59
N ILE A 165 5.05 -14.12 -2.12
CA ILE A 165 3.87 -13.60 -2.83
C ILE A 165 4.22 -12.97 -4.18
N VAL A 166 5.50 -12.65 -4.42
CA VAL A 166 6.01 -12.10 -5.68
C VAL A 166 6.86 -13.15 -6.39
N ASP A 167 6.61 -13.36 -7.68
CA ASP A 167 7.50 -14.07 -8.59
C ASP A 167 8.34 -13.06 -9.39
N GLY A 168 9.61 -12.90 -9.00
CA GLY A 168 10.56 -11.94 -9.57
C GLY A 168 10.75 -10.67 -8.71
N ILE A 169 11.34 -9.63 -9.29
CA ILE A 169 11.66 -8.37 -8.61
C ILE A 169 10.70 -7.27 -9.04
N LEU A 170 10.02 -6.64 -8.09
CA LEU A 170 9.16 -5.48 -8.33
C LEU A 170 10.00 -4.20 -8.46
N ASN A 171 10.65 -4.03 -9.60
CA ASN A 171 11.57 -2.91 -9.86
C ASN A 171 10.92 -1.52 -9.72
N ASN A 172 9.60 -1.43 -9.86
CA ASN A 172 8.86 -0.18 -9.81
C ASN A 172 8.20 0.09 -8.45
N LEU A 173 8.22 -0.87 -7.51
CA LEU A 173 7.52 -0.74 -6.24
C LEU A 173 8.27 0.25 -5.34
N ASP A 174 7.76 1.48 -5.31
CA ASP A 174 8.30 2.58 -4.52
C ASP A 174 7.77 2.57 -3.07
N LYS A 175 6.55 2.05 -2.84
CA LYS A 175 5.88 2.09 -1.52
C LYS A 175 5.23 0.77 -1.14
N LEU A 176 5.46 0.36 0.10
CA LEU A 176 4.78 -0.74 0.77
C LEU A 176 4.15 -0.22 2.06
N ASP A 177 2.82 -0.30 2.14
CA ASP A 177 2.06 0.04 3.33
C ASP A 177 1.34 -1.21 3.84
N LEU A 178 1.76 -1.68 5.01
CA LEU A 178 1.18 -2.84 5.69
C LEU A 178 0.43 -2.43 6.97
N SER A 179 0.09 -1.17 7.14
CA SER A 179 -0.47 -0.58 8.38
C SER A 179 -1.68 -1.29 8.97
N ASN A 180 -1.77 -1.35 10.30
CA ASN A 180 -2.96 -1.81 11.03
C ASN A 180 -3.49 -3.17 10.55
N ASN A 181 -2.60 -4.07 10.15
CA ASN A 181 -2.94 -5.49 10.05
C ASN A 181 -2.63 -6.18 11.38
N SER A 182 -2.81 -7.49 11.44
CA SER A 182 -2.45 -8.31 12.60
C SER A 182 -1.26 -9.23 12.30
N ILE A 183 -0.31 -8.76 11.48
CA ILE A 183 0.81 -9.58 11.01
C ILE A 183 1.71 -9.90 12.21
N ASN A 184 1.76 -11.18 12.57
CA ASN A 184 2.55 -11.70 13.68
C ASN A 184 3.34 -12.97 13.30
N ILE A 185 3.34 -13.33 12.02
CA ILE A 185 4.09 -14.45 11.47
C ILE A 185 4.82 -13.97 10.21
N PHE A 186 6.14 -14.07 10.23
CA PHE A 186 6.99 -14.03 9.04
C PHE A 186 7.65 -15.39 8.85
N GLU A 187 7.98 -15.74 7.61
CA GLU A 187 8.69 -16.98 7.29
C GLU A 187 10.11 -16.94 7.85
N GLN A 188 10.61 -18.11 8.29
CA GLN A 188 12.03 -18.28 8.54
C GLN A 188 12.77 -18.00 7.23
N ASP A 189 13.81 -17.16 7.28
CA ASP A 189 14.58 -16.74 6.10
C ASP A 189 13.76 -15.95 5.07
N PHE A 190 12.88 -15.04 5.54
CA PHE A 190 12.10 -14.15 4.68
C PHE A 190 12.98 -13.40 3.67
N ASP A 191 12.74 -13.62 2.38
CA ASP A 191 13.49 -12.94 1.31
C ASP A 191 12.85 -11.60 0.92
N TRP A 192 13.54 -10.52 1.25
CA TRP A 192 13.11 -9.16 0.88
C TRP A 192 13.66 -8.70 -0.49
N SER A 193 14.45 -9.52 -1.18
CA SER A 193 15.02 -9.17 -2.49
C SER A 193 13.98 -8.75 -3.54
N PRO A 194 12.76 -9.32 -3.60
CA PRO A 194 11.72 -8.87 -4.52
C PRO A 194 11.28 -7.42 -4.33
N TYR A 195 11.52 -6.87 -3.14
CA TYR A 195 11.05 -5.56 -2.68
C TYR A 195 12.18 -4.53 -2.58
N SER A 196 13.38 -4.87 -3.05
CA SER A 196 14.60 -4.10 -2.83
C SER A 196 14.54 -2.62 -3.23
N TYR A 197 13.64 -2.24 -4.14
CA TYR A 197 13.45 -0.87 -4.66
C TYR A 197 12.51 0.03 -3.83
N ILE A 198 11.90 -0.49 -2.76
CA ILE A 198 11.04 0.30 -1.88
C ILE A 198 11.80 1.50 -1.32
N LYS A 199 11.16 2.67 -1.41
CA LYS A 199 11.60 3.93 -0.80
C LYS A 199 10.77 4.27 0.44
N HIS A 200 9.50 3.86 0.45
CA HIS A 200 8.56 4.19 1.51
C HIS A 200 8.00 2.92 2.16
N LEU A 201 8.39 2.67 3.41
CA LEU A 201 7.86 1.57 4.23
C LEU A 201 6.95 2.13 5.31
N ILE A 202 5.70 1.69 5.34
CA ILE A 202 4.73 2.03 6.37
C ILE A 202 4.28 0.74 7.06
N PHE A 203 4.56 0.63 8.35
CA PHE A 203 4.24 -0.52 9.19
C PHE A 203 3.70 -0.06 10.55
N LYS A 204 2.68 0.81 10.51
CA LYS A 204 2.07 1.43 11.69
C LYS A 204 1.13 0.47 12.43
N GLN A 205 0.86 0.75 13.71
CA GLN A 205 -0.12 0.03 14.53
C GLN A 205 0.10 -1.49 14.55
N GLN A 206 1.36 -1.93 14.55
CA GLN A 206 1.74 -3.34 14.49
C GLN A 206 2.97 -3.65 15.33
N GLN A 207 3.20 -4.94 15.54
CA GLN A 207 4.40 -5.47 16.16
C GLN A 207 5.59 -5.34 15.20
N PHE A 208 6.39 -4.27 15.30
CA PHE A 208 7.48 -4.01 14.35
C PHE A 208 8.81 -4.69 14.71
N ASP A 209 9.06 -5.12 15.95
CA ASP A 209 10.26 -5.90 16.30
C ASP A 209 10.32 -7.23 15.54
N LEU A 210 9.16 -7.87 15.32
CA LEU A 210 9.06 -9.06 14.49
C LEU A 210 9.45 -8.78 13.04
N LEU A 211 9.03 -7.63 12.50
CA LEU A 211 9.43 -7.20 11.16
C LEU A 211 10.94 -6.93 11.09
N LEU A 212 11.51 -6.23 12.07
CA LEU A 212 12.95 -5.96 12.14
C LEU A 212 13.79 -7.25 12.13
N LYS A 213 13.34 -8.28 12.86
CA LYS A 213 13.99 -9.61 12.91
C LYS A 213 14.08 -10.31 11.56
N THR A 214 13.27 -9.93 10.57
CA THR A 214 13.38 -10.43 9.19
C THR A 214 14.51 -9.79 8.40
N ASN A 215 15.30 -8.89 9.00
CA ASN A 215 16.35 -8.10 8.35
C ASN A 215 15.84 -7.24 7.18
N ILE A 216 14.55 -6.87 7.16
CA ILE A 216 13.96 -6.05 6.10
C ILE A 216 14.81 -4.80 5.80
N LEU A 217 15.25 -4.10 6.84
CA LEU A 217 15.94 -2.83 6.68
C LEU A 217 17.35 -2.99 6.08
N LYS A 218 17.97 -4.17 6.22
CA LYS A 218 19.24 -4.51 5.55
C LYS A 218 19.05 -4.76 4.05
N SER A 219 17.88 -5.26 3.67
CA SER A 219 17.55 -5.63 2.30
C SER A 219 17.03 -4.45 1.47
N LEU A 220 16.31 -3.50 2.10
CA LEU A 220 15.73 -2.32 1.44
C LEU A 220 16.74 -1.17 1.33
N LYS A 221 17.67 -1.26 0.37
CA LYS A 221 18.79 -0.31 0.23
C LYS A 221 18.39 1.10 -0.21
N TYR A 222 17.23 1.26 -0.85
CA TYR A 222 16.74 2.56 -1.36
C TYR A 222 15.74 3.23 -0.41
N LEU A 223 15.58 2.71 0.81
CA LEU A 223 14.62 3.20 1.77
C LEU A 223 14.94 4.64 2.19
N THR A 224 13.97 5.54 2.03
CA THR A 224 14.07 6.96 2.38
C THR A 224 13.12 7.36 3.50
N THR A 225 11.97 6.69 3.62
CA THR A 225 11.02 6.96 4.69
C THR A 225 10.54 5.70 5.37
N ILE A 226 10.52 5.72 6.70
CA ILE A 226 9.99 4.64 7.52
C ILE A 226 8.94 5.22 8.46
N ASP A 227 7.78 4.56 8.51
CA ASP A 227 6.74 4.87 9.48
C ASP A 227 6.37 3.63 10.31
N PHE A 228 6.77 3.65 11.58
CA PHE A 228 6.44 2.67 12.60
C PHE A 228 5.50 3.24 13.67
N SER A 229 4.86 4.39 13.41
CA SER A 229 4.02 5.07 14.40
C SER A 229 2.91 4.17 14.95
N GLU A 230 2.58 4.37 16.23
CA GLU A 230 1.60 3.59 16.98
C GLU A 230 1.89 2.07 17.00
N GLY A 231 3.06 1.64 16.51
CA GLY A 231 3.53 0.27 16.58
C GLY A 231 4.10 -0.07 17.96
N PHE A 232 4.40 -1.34 18.17
CA PHE A 232 4.96 -1.81 19.42
C PHE A 232 6.03 -2.89 19.22
N ILE A 233 6.85 -3.06 20.25
CA ILE A 233 7.74 -4.20 20.45
C ILE A 233 7.19 -5.05 21.60
N ILE A 234 7.36 -6.38 21.52
CA ILE A 234 7.00 -7.27 22.64
C ILE A 234 8.23 -7.57 23.49
N GLU A 235 9.35 -7.86 22.85
CA GLU A 235 10.60 -8.12 23.56
C GLU A 235 11.33 -6.80 23.79
N ASN A 236 11.44 -6.39 25.06
CA ASN A 236 12.28 -5.28 25.45
C ASN A 236 13.75 -5.73 25.40
N ASN A 237 14.30 -5.75 24.19
CA ASN A 237 15.69 -6.05 23.93
C ASN A 237 16.42 -4.77 23.52
N GLU A 238 17.30 -4.27 24.40
CA GLU A 238 18.08 -3.06 24.13
C GLU A 238 19.04 -3.23 22.93
N SER A 239 19.42 -4.46 22.57
CA SER A 239 20.24 -4.75 21.39
C SER A 239 19.46 -4.70 20.07
N LEU A 240 18.12 -4.63 20.10
CA LEU A 240 17.26 -4.67 18.91
C LEU A 240 17.69 -3.65 17.85
N ILE A 241 18.05 -2.44 18.28
CA ILE A 241 18.51 -1.37 17.39
C ILE A 241 19.80 -1.80 16.68
N TYR A 242 20.84 -2.17 17.42
CA TYR A 242 22.13 -2.54 16.84
C TYR A 242 22.09 -3.82 15.99
N ASP A 243 21.23 -4.76 16.35
CA ASP A 243 21.14 -6.06 15.66
C ASP A 243 20.42 -5.94 14.30
N TYR A 244 19.40 -5.09 14.21
CA TYR A 244 18.46 -5.11 13.08
C TYR A 244 18.32 -3.80 12.30
N ILE A 245 18.81 -2.68 12.82
CA ILE A 245 18.79 -1.39 12.13
C ILE A 245 20.18 -1.17 11.51
N PRO A 246 20.36 -1.31 10.18
CA PRO A 246 21.65 -1.04 9.55
C PRO A 246 21.92 0.46 9.45
N ASN A 247 23.09 0.82 8.94
CA ASN A 247 23.34 2.20 8.50
C ASN A 247 22.40 2.54 7.34
N MET A 248 21.58 3.59 7.51
CA MET A 248 20.57 3.98 6.52
C MET A 248 20.95 5.28 5.82
N PHE A 249 21.96 5.22 4.96
CA PHE A 249 22.53 6.38 4.28
C PHE A 249 21.53 7.23 3.49
N ASN A 250 20.41 6.62 3.05
CA ASN A 250 19.36 7.27 2.26
C ASN A 250 18.14 7.72 3.09
N LEU A 251 18.11 7.46 4.40
CA LEU A 251 16.95 7.78 5.25
C LEU A 251 16.78 9.29 5.44
N ILE A 252 15.61 9.80 5.08
CA ILE A 252 15.22 11.20 5.17
C ILE A 252 14.16 11.39 6.26
N SER A 253 13.30 10.39 6.49
CA SER A 253 12.21 10.48 7.47
C SER A 253 12.04 9.19 8.26
N LEU A 254 11.94 9.30 9.58
CA LEU A 254 11.58 8.22 10.49
C LEU A 254 10.46 8.68 11.41
N ASN A 255 9.36 7.93 11.44
CA ASN A 255 8.27 8.15 12.37
C ASN A 255 8.16 6.97 13.33
N ILE A 256 8.42 7.22 14.63
CA ILE A 256 8.27 6.25 15.72
C ILE A 256 7.34 6.79 16.82
N SER A 257 6.49 7.75 16.43
CA SER A 257 5.53 8.39 17.32
C SER A 257 4.58 7.37 17.96
N TYR A 258 4.24 7.56 19.23
CA TYR A 258 3.30 6.71 19.97
C TYR A 258 3.68 5.22 19.98
N THR A 259 4.97 4.89 19.85
CA THR A 259 5.44 3.52 20.05
C THR A 259 5.80 3.27 21.52
N ASN A 260 6.01 2.01 21.90
CA ASN A 260 6.42 1.63 23.25
C ASN A 260 7.94 1.46 23.41
N LEU A 261 8.76 2.06 22.52
CA LEU A 261 10.21 2.06 22.70
C LEU A 261 10.59 2.70 24.04
N THR A 262 11.54 2.10 24.76
CA THR A 262 12.08 2.70 25.97
C THR A 262 13.00 3.87 25.64
N GLU A 263 13.28 4.70 26.63
CA GLU A 263 14.21 5.82 26.49
C GLU A 263 15.59 5.40 25.97
N ASN A 264 16.17 4.35 26.55
CA ASN A 264 17.47 3.79 26.12
C ASN A 264 17.44 3.35 24.65
N MET A 265 16.33 2.78 24.18
CA MET A 265 16.20 2.36 22.78
C MET A 265 16.14 3.56 21.83
N ILE A 266 15.48 4.64 22.24
CA ILE A 266 15.45 5.90 21.47
C ILE A 266 16.85 6.51 21.42
N ILE A 267 17.56 6.57 22.56
CA ILE A 267 18.95 7.04 22.61
C ILE A 267 19.83 6.23 21.65
N ASN A 268 19.79 4.90 21.76
CA ASN A 268 20.57 4.01 20.89
C ASN A 268 20.21 4.21 19.41
N LEU A 269 18.93 4.38 19.08
CA LEU A 269 18.48 4.65 17.72
C LEU A 269 19.03 5.98 17.19
N LEU A 270 18.93 7.04 17.99
CA LEU A 270 19.43 8.37 17.60
C LEU A 270 20.95 8.38 17.45
N GLU A 271 21.69 7.78 18.38
CA GLU A 271 23.15 7.62 18.29
C GLU A 271 23.55 6.85 17.04
N HIS A 272 22.88 5.71 16.79
CA HIS A 272 23.14 4.89 15.62
C HIS A 272 22.88 5.66 14.31
N LEU A 273 21.73 6.34 14.21
CA LEU A 273 21.38 7.14 13.03
C LEU A 273 22.34 8.32 12.83
N SER A 274 22.76 8.96 13.91
CA SER A 274 23.67 10.11 13.91
C SER A 274 25.04 9.81 13.29
N ASN A 275 25.50 8.56 13.41
CA ASN A 275 26.75 8.09 12.83
C ASN A 275 26.59 7.56 11.38
N SER A 276 25.35 7.40 10.92
CA SER A 276 25.05 6.60 9.72
C SER A 276 24.68 7.41 8.48
N THR A 277 24.47 8.71 8.60
CA THR A 277 24.08 9.57 7.46
C THR A 277 24.90 10.85 7.44
N ASN A 278 24.88 11.57 6.31
CA ASN A 278 25.43 12.93 6.17
C ASN A 278 24.32 13.93 5.79
N GLN A 279 23.06 13.57 6.00
CA GLN A 279 21.90 14.33 5.53
C GLN A 279 20.95 14.66 6.67
N THR A 280 20.05 15.59 6.42
CA THR A 280 19.00 15.93 7.38
C THR A 280 18.00 14.79 7.49
N ILE A 281 17.75 14.32 8.72
CA ILE A 281 16.70 13.33 9.00
C ILE A 281 15.59 14.00 9.81
N LYS A 282 14.35 13.93 9.30
CA LYS A 282 13.16 14.27 10.09
C LYS A 282 12.79 13.07 10.96
N ILE A 283 12.76 13.26 12.27
CA ILE A 283 12.36 12.23 13.24
C ILE A 283 11.13 12.70 14.01
N SER A 284 10.04 11.96 13.92
CA SER A 284 8.83 12.22 14.69
C SER A 284 8.80 11.37 15.95
N LEU A 285 8.72 12.05 17.11
CA LEU A 285 8.74 11.45 18.45
C LEU A 285 7.48 11.85 19.24
N LEU A 286 6.33 12.07 18.58
CA LEU A 286 5.09 12.41 19.26
C LEU A 286 4.69 11.29 20.25
N GLY A 287 4.10 11.67 21.39
CA GLY A 287 3.72 10.72 22.45
C GLY A 287 4.83 10.34 23.44
N TYR A 288 6.07 10.80 23.24
CA TYR A 288 7.14 10.66 24.24
C TYR A 288 7.23 11.87 25.15
N GLN A 289 7.17 11.64 26.46
CA GLN A 289 7.41 12.69 27.46
C GLN A 289 8.90 13.03 27.54
N LEU A 290 9.22 14.28 27.23
CA LEU A 290 10.53 14.89 27.42
C LEU A 290 10.51 15.72 28.69
N ASN A 291 11.09 15.21 29.77
CA ASN A 291 11.50 16.10 30.87
C ASN A 291 12.87 16.73 30.53
N ASP A 292 13.27 17.76 31.28
CA ASP A 292 14.51 18.51 31.01
C ASP A 292 15.76 17.60 30.93
N ASP A 293 15.87 16.59 31.80
CA ASP A 293 16.97 15.63 31.83
C ASP A 293 17.03 14.78 30.54
N LYS A 294 15.86 14.37 30.03
CA LYS A 294 15.73 13.62 28.77
C LYS A 294 16.08 14.49 27.56
N PHE A 295 15.61 15.73 27.55
CA PHE A 295 15.94 16.68 26.48
C PHE A 295 17.46 16.90 26.41
N CYS A 296 18.14 17.05 27.56
CA CYS A 296 19.59 17.19 27.62
C CYS A 296 20.34 15.95 27.09
N SER A 297 19.82 14.75 27.40
CA SER A 297 20.39 13.49 26.91
C SER A 297 20.30 13.39 25.38
N TYR A 298 19.15 13.72 24.80
CA TYR A 298 18.99 13.79 23.35
C TYR A 298 19.85 14.90 22.73
N PHE A 299 19.91 16.08 23.36
CA PHE A 299 20.72 17.20 22.90
C PHE A 299 22.21 16.88 22.82
N THR A 300 22.73 16.08 23.76
CA THR A 300 24.14 15.67 23.78
C THR A 300 24.50 14.80 22.57
N ILE A 301 23.56 13.97 22.09
CA ILE A 301 23.73 13.20 20.85
C ILE A 301 23.84 14.16 19.66
N PHE A 302 23.00 15.18 19.61
CA PHE A 302 22.97 16.14 18.50
C PHE A 302 24.24 17.00 18.42
N GLN A 303 24.74 17.48 19.56
CA GLN A 303 25.99 18.26 19.59
C GLN A 303 27.18 17.49 19.00
N LYS A 304 27.17 16.15 19.11
CA LYS A 304 28.24 15.29 18.60
C LYS A 304 28.02 14.85 17.16
N SER A 305 26.79 14.96 16.65
CA SER A 305 26.44 14.51 15.30
C SER A 305 26.80 15.56 14.25
N SER A 306 27.32 15.12 13.10
CA SER A 306 27.49 15.97 11.92
C SER A 306 26.18 16.19 11.14
N ASN A 307 25.07 15.64 11.62
CA ASN A 307 23.78 15.62 10.94
C ASN A 307 22.82 16.66 11.49
N LEU A 308 21.92 17.14 10.62
CA LEU A 308 20.80 17.98 11.04
C LEU A 308 19.60 17.07 11.38
N PHE A 309 19.11 17.13 12.62
CA PHE A 309 17.87 16.45 12.99
C PHE A 309 16.75 17.47 13.10
N GLN A 310 15.59 17.15 12.52
CA GLN A 310 14.35 17.90 12.73
C GLN A 310 13.39 17.04 13.55
N PHE A 311 13.03 17.53 14.74
CA PHE A 311 12.09 16.86 15.63
C PHE A 311 10.69 17.45 15.53
N GLU A 312 9.71 16.56 15.63
CA GLU A 312 8.31 16.91 15.87
C GLU A 312 7.93 16.31 17.23
N LEU A 313 7.60 17.19 18.17
CA LEU A 313 7.33 16.88 19.57
C LEU A 313 5.90 17.29 19.92
N ASP A 314 5.28 16.55 20.81
CA ASP A 314 3.89 16.79 21.23
C ASP A 314 3.87 17.82 22.36
N GLU A 315 3.33 19.00 22.10
CA GLU A 315 3.22 20.09 23.09
C GLU A 315 2.14 19.83 24.15
N THR A 316 1.36 18.75 24.03
CA THR A 316 0.21 18.52 24.92
C THR A 316 0.55 17.89 26.27
N HIS A 317 1.82 17.60 26.55
CA HIS A 317 2.29 17.08 27.83
C HIS A 317 3.39 17.99 28.38
N GLU A 318 3.02 18.86 29.34
CA GLU A 318 3.93 19.75 30.09
C GLU A 318 5.04 19.03 30.85
#